data_AF-A0AAP5V2L3-F1
#
_entry.id   AF-A0AAP5V2L3-F1
#
_cell.length_a   1.000
_cell.length_b   1.000
_cell.length_c   1.000
_cell.angle_alpha   90.00
_cell.angle_beta   90.00
_cell.angle_gamma   90.00
#
_symmetry.space_group_name_H-M   'P 1'
#
loop_
_entity.id
_entity.type
_entity.pdbx_description
1 polymer ?
#
loop_
_entity_poly.entity_id
_entity_poly.type
_entity_poly.pdbx_seq_one_letter_code
_entity_poly.pdbx_strand_id
1 'polypeptide(L)'
;MKMITDSKTQLAYFNFLKSRIFKIIPLLEESNYGIDNYVSSLIFELYGAQDTIKSAHDCSDYVVILATLESIRLNISSHDYSFHVVRKEVFKVLATIEKIMGRMEH
;
A
#
# COMPACT_ATOMS: atom_id res chain seq x y z
N MET A 1 -13.28 -14.08 11.86
CA MET A 1 -13.78 -13.04 10.93
C MET A 1 -14.08 -13.70 9.59
N LYS A 2 -15.16 -13.34 8.89
CA LYS A 2 -15.43 -13.91 7.55
C LYS A 2 -14.51 -13.23 6.53
N MET A 3 -13.65 -14.00 5.89
CA MET A 3 -12.78 -13.48 4.82
C MET A 3 -13.58 -13.19 3.55
N ILE A 4 -13.19 -12.13 2.86
CA ILE A 4 -13.62 -11.78 1.51
C ILE A 4 -12.84 -12.67 0.54
N THR A 5 -13.56 -13.54 -0.17
CA THR A 5 -12.98 -14.50 -1.12
C THR A 5 -13.40 -14.26 -2.56
N ASP A 6 -14.36 -13.36 -2.80
CA ASP A 6 -14.81 -13.00 -4.15
C ASP A 6 -13.72 -12.23 -4.89
N SER A 7 -13.21 -12.78 -6.00
CA SER A 7 -12.09 -12.19 -6.74
C SER A 7 -12.42 -10.80 -7.28
N LYS A 8 -13.67 -10.53 -7.70
CA LYS A 8 -14.05 -9.21 -8.23
C LYS A 8 -13.94 -8.12 -7.16
N THR A 9 -14.44 -8.40 -5.95
CA THR A 9 -14.35 -7.49 -4.80
C THR A 9 -12.90 -7.25 -4.41
N GLN A 10 -12.08 -8.30 -4.38
CA GLN A 10 -10.66 -8.19 -4.05
C GLN A 10 -9.90 -7.37 -5.11
N LEU A 11 -10.11 -7.64 -6.40
CA LEU A 11 -9.50 -6.87 -7.50
C LEU A 11 -9.91 -5.39 -7.47
N ALA A 12 -11.18 -5.10 -7.17
CA ALA A 12 -11.66 -3.73 -7.00
C ALA A 12 -10.95 -3.03 -5.84
N TYR A 13 -10.78 -3.72 -4.70
CA TYR A 13 -10.04 -3.22 -3.55
C TYR A 13 -8.58 -2.89 -3.89
N PHE A 14 -7.84 -3.82 -4.52
CA PHE A 14 -6.44 -3.59 -4.86
C PHE A 14 -6.24 -2.47 -5.90
N ASN A 15 -7.17 -2.31 -6.85
CA ASN A 15 -7.16 -1.17 -7.77
C ASN A 15 -7.39 0.17 -7.04
N PHE A 16 -8.34 0.21 -6.11
CA PHE A 16 -8.57 1.37 -5.26
C PHE A 16 -7.33 1.69 -4.41
N LEU A 17 -6.71 0.68 -3.81
CA LEU A 17 -5.50 0.80 -3.01
C LEU A 17 -4.32 1.36 -3.82
N LYS A 18 -4.10 0.89 -5.06
CA LYS A 18 -3.07 1.44 -5.96
C LYS A 18 -3.22 2.94 -6.16
N SER A 19 -4.45 3.39 -6.39
CA SER A 19 -4.74 4.81 -6.63
C SER A 19 -4.38 5.67 -5.42
N ARG A 20 -4.61 5.15 -4.21
CA ARG A 20 -4.24 5.81 -2.95
C ARG A 20 -2.75 5.78 -2.69
N ILE A 21 -2.08 4.66 -2.93
CA ILE A 21 -0.62 4.56 -2.77
C ILE A 21 0.10 5.49 -3.75
N PHE A 22 -0.38 5.59 -5.00
CA PHE A 22 0.17 6.54 -5.97
C PHE A 22 0.05 8.00 -5.49
N LYS A 23 -1.01 8.35 -4.76
CA LYS A 23 -1.23 9.69 -4.19
C LYS A 23 -0.16 10.12 -3.18
N ILE A 24 0.62 9.19 -2.61
CA ILE A 24 1.74 9.53 -1.73
C ILE A 24 2.75 10.44 -2.43
N ILE A 25 3.02 10.23 -3.72
CA ILE A 25 3.99 11.01 -4.50
C ILE A 25 3.62 12.50 -4.56
N PRO A 26 2.45 12.90 -5.10
CA PRO A 26 2.09 14.33 -5.17
C PRO A 26 1.92 14.96 -3.78
N LEU A 27 1.39 14.22 -2.79
CA LEU A 27 1.29 14.75 -1.42
C LEU A 27 2.67 15.09 -0.83
N LEU A 28 3.67 14.28 -1.14
CA LEU A 28 5.04 14.52 -0.70
C LEU A 28 5.59 15.77 -1.38
N GLU A 29 5.45 15.85 -2.70
CA GLU A 29 5.95 16.96 -3.54
C GLU A 29 5.32 18.30 -3.16
N GLU A 30 4.05 18.30 -2.79
CA GLU A 30 3.32 19.47 -2.30
C GLU A 30 3.68 19.84 -0.84
N SER A 31 4.57 19.09 -0.19
CA SER A 31 4.92 19.24 1.23
C SER A 31 3.66 19.25 2.12
N ASN A 32 2.71 18.36 1.80
CA ASN A 32 1.42 18.32 2.47
C ASN A 32 1.60 17.97 3.95
N TYR A 33 1.13 18.84 4.84
CA TYR A 33 1.25 18.65 6.30
C TYR A 33 0.60 17.34 6.80
N GLY A 34 -0.40 16.82 6.08
CA GLY A 34 -1.14 15.61 6.45
C GLY A 34 -0.59 14.31 5.85
N ILE A 35 0.55 14.32 5.15
CA ILE A 35 1.04 13.11 4.48
C ILE A 35 1.38 11.96 5.44
N ASP A 36 1.96 12.28 6.60
CA ASP A 36 2.27 11.26 7.62
C ASP A 36 0.99 10.55 8.11
N ASN A 37 -0.06 11.33 8.38
CA ASN A 37 -1.39 10.81 8.74
C ASN A 37 -2.02 10.00 7.60
N TYR A 38 -1.80 10.42 6.35
CA TYR A 38 -2.31 9.73 5.17
C TYR A 38 -1.69 8.33 5.02
N VAL A 39 -0.37 8.23 5.12
CA VAL A 39 0.35 6.95 5.04
C VAL A 39 0.02 6.08 6.25
N SER A 40 -0.05 6.67 7.45
CA SER A 40 -0.47 5.96 8.68
C SER A 40 -1.86 5.33 8.54
N SER A 41 -2.82 6.08 7.99
CA SER A 41 -4.19 5.58 7.77
C SER A 41 -4.25 4.47 6.73
N LEU A 42 -3.40 4.54 5.69
CA LEU A 42 -3.26 3.46 4.71
C LEU A 42 -2.73 2.18 5.36
N ILE A 43 -1.66 2.29 6.14
CA ILE A 43 -1.08 1.14 6.84
C ILE A 43 -2.07 0.52 7.82
N PHE A 44 -2.80 1.35 8.57
CA PHE A 44 -3.84 0.89 9.50
C PHE A 44 -4.91 0.05 8.79
N GLU A 45 -5.40 0.51 7.64
CA GLU A 45 -6.33 -0.24 6.81
C GLU A 45 -5.72 -1.56 6.30
N LEU A 46 -4.45 -1.54 5.87
CA LEU A 46 -3.76 -2.73 5.36
C LEU A 46 -3.57 -3.81 6.43
N TYR A 47 -3.33 -3.43 7.68
CA TYR A 47 -3.32 -4.39 8.78
C TYR A 47 -4.67 -5.11 8.93
N GLY A 48 -5.78 -4.37 8.84
CA GLY A 48 -7.11 -4.99 8.84
C GLY A 48 -7.41 -5.80 7.57
N ALA A 49 -6.90 -5.35 6.42
CA ALA A 49 -7.07 -6.02 5.14
C ALA A 49 -6.36 -7.38 5.09
N GLN A 50 -5.22 -7.54 5.77
CA GLN A 50 -4.50 -8.82 5.89
C GLN A 50 -5.38 -9.96 6.41
N ASP A 51 -6.20 -9.68 7.43
CA ASP A 51 -7.06 -10.69 8.07
C ASP A 51 -8.45 -10.80 7.42
N THR A 52 -8.83 -9.82 6.58
CA THR A 52 -10.15 -9.77 5.93
C THR A 52 -10.12 -10.22 4.47
N ILE A 53 -8.98 -10.15 3.77
CA ILE A 53 -8.87 -10.41 2.33
C ILE A 53 -8.03 -11.66 2.07
N LYS A 54 -8.63 -12.66 1.41
CA LYS A 54 -7.96 -13.95 1.15
C LYS A 54 -6.62 -13.80 0.43
N SER A 55 -6.55 -12.94 -0.58
CA SER A 55 -5.32 -12.71 -1.35
C SER A 55 -4.24 -11.89 -0.62
N ALA A 56 -4.58 -11.29 0.53
CA ALA A 56 -3.64 -10.61 1.42
C ALA A 56 -3.13 -11.55 2.53
N HIS A 57 -3.96 -12.51 2.96
CA HIS A 57 -3.63 -13.49 3.97
C HIS A 57 -2.47 -14.41 3.55
N ASP A 58 -1.50 -14.64 4.44
CA ASP A 58 -0.28 -15.44 4.21
C ASP A 58 0.47 -15.10 2.89
N CYS A 59 0.35 -13.87 2.41
CA CYS A 59 0.94 -13.43 1.16
C CYS A 59 2.25 -12.66 1.40
N SER A 60 3.38 -13.24 0.97
CA SER A 60 4.70 -12.60 1.14
C SER A 60 4.79 -11.23 0.44
N ASP A 61 4.16 -11.09 -0.72
CA ASP A 61 4.09 -9.81 -1.43
C ASP A 61 3.31 -8.76 -0.62
N TYR A 62 2.32 -9.18 0.15
CA TYR A 62 1.57 -8.29 1.04
C TYR A 62 2.43 -7.81 2.21
N VAL A 63 3.28 -8.68 2.77
CA VAL A 63 4.28 -8.29 3.77
C VAL A 63 5.25 -7.25 3.20
N VAL A 64 5.68 -7.41 1.94
CA VAL A 64 6.55 -6.42 1.26
C VAL A 64 5.86 -5.07 1.14
N ILE A 65 4.56 -5.04 0.82
CA ILE A 65 3.77 -3.80 0.76
C ILE A 65 3.76 -3.10 2.12
N LEU A 66 3.39 -3.82 3.20
CA LEU A 66 3.34 -3.27 4.56
C LEU A 66 4.71 -2.75 5.01
N ALA A 67 5.76 -3.56 4.89
CA ALA A 67 7.10 -3.19 5.32
C ALA A 67 7.63 -1.96 4.56
N THR A 68 7.34 -1.87 3.27
CA THR A 68 7.79 -0.73 2.45
C THR A 68 7.03 0.54 2.82
N LEU A 69 5.71 0.46 3.04
CA LEU A 69 4.91 1.61 3.46
C LEU A 69 5.27 2.09 4.86
N GLU A 70 5.52 1.19 5.82
CA GLU A 70 6.01 1.55 7.16
C GLU A 70 7.36 2.24 7.09
N SER A 71 8.28 1.75 6.24
CA SER A 71 9.56 2.43 6.00
C SER A 71 9.34 3.83 5.43
N ILE A 72 8.48 3.98 4.40
CA ILE A 72 8.14 5.29 3.83
C ILE A 72 7.60 6.24 4.92
N ARG A 73 6.65 5.77 5.75
CA ARG A 73 6.08 6.55 6.85
C ARG A 73 7.17 7.02 7.80
N LEU A 74 8.00 6.10 8.30
CA LEU A 74 9.07 6.41 9.25
C LEU A 74 10.03 7.48 8.73
N ASN A 75 10.46 7.37 7.46
CA ASN A 75 11.36 8.33 6.83
C ASN A 75 10.68 9.70 6.62
N ILE A 76 9.38 9.71 6.28
CA ILE A 76 8.58 10.94 6.21
C ILE A 76 8.49 11.60 7.59
N SER A 77 8.13 10.86 8.64
CA SER A 77 7.98 11.41 10.00
C SER A 77 9.30 11.98 10.53
N SER A 78 10.43 11.32 10.24
CA SER A 78 11.77 11.79 10.66
C SER A 78 12.34 12.90 9.78
N HIS A 79 11.67 13.26 8.68
CA HIS A 79 12.19 14.16 7.64
C HIS A 79 13.54 13.71 7.06
N ASP A 80 13.85 12.41 7.15
CA ASP A 80 15.08 11.80 6.63
C ASP A 80 14.76 11.02 5.36
N TYR A 81 14.45 11.74 4.28
CA TYR A 81 14.10 11.11 3.02
C TYR A 81 14.56 11.89 1.80
N SER A 82 14.75 11.15 0.71
CA SER A 82 14.86 11.69 -0.64
C SER A 82 13.56 11.43 -1.39
N PHE A 83 13.00 12.47 -2.02
CA PHE A 83 11.83 12.35 -2.90
C PHE A 83 12.01 11.25 -3.96
N HIS A 84 13.22 11.12 -4.51
CA HIS A 84 13.53 10.09 -5.50
C HIS A 84 13.40 8.68 -4.92
N VAL A 85 13.89 8.48 -3.69
CA VAL A 85 13.82 7.18 -3.00
C VAL A 85 12.37 6.83 -2.67
N VAL A 86 11.61 7.76 -2.07
CA VAL A 86 10.20 7.51 -1.74
C VAL A 86 9.38 7.21 -3.00
N ARG A 87 9.58 7.98 -4.08
CA ARG A 87 8.91 7.72 -5.37
C ARG A 87 9.23 6.32 -5.90
N LYS A 88 10.50 5.90 -5.88
CA LYS A 88 10.92 4.57 -6.31
C LYS A 88 10.24 3.47 -5.49
N GLU A 89 10.22 3.60 -4.17
CA GLU A 89 9.59 2.61 -3.30
C GLU A 89 8.06 2.58 -3.47
N VAL A 90 7.40 3.73 -3.70
CA VAL A 90 5.97 3.76 -4.07
C VAL A 90 5.72 2.95 -5.35
N PHE A 91 6.52 3.13 -6.41
CA PHE A 91 6.36 2.34 -7.64
C PHE A 91 6.60 0.85 -7.43
N LYS A 92 7.55 0.47 -6.57
CA LYS A 92 7.78 -0.94 -6.19
C LYS A 92 6.55 -1.53 -5.48
N VAL A 93 5.92 -0.78 -4.59
CA VAL A 93 4.67 -1.20 -3.93
C VAL A 93 3.55 -1.39 -4.96
N LEU A 94 3.37 -0.44 -5.89
CA LEU A 94 2.39 -0.55 -6.96
C LEU A 94 2.62 -1.81 -7.80
N ALA A 95 3.85 -2.07 -8.24
CA ALA A 95 4.20 -3.27 -8.99
C ALA A 95 3.95 -4.56 -8.19
N THR A 96 4.12 -4.52 -6.87
CA THR A 96 3.85 -5.66 -5.99
C THR A 96 2.34 -5.94 -5.90
N ILE A 97 1.52 -4.90 -5.86
CA ILE A 97 0.06 -5.05 -5.92
C ILE A 97 -0.39 -5.66 -7.25
N GLU A 98 0.20 -5.26 -8.39
CA GLU A 98 -0.13 -5.85 -9.69
C GLU A 98 0.17 -7.36 -9.72
N LYS A 99 1.27 -7.80 -9.08
CA LYS A 99 1.58 -9.23 -8.97
C LYS A 99 0.52 -9.99 -8.18
N ILE A 100 0.03 -9.41 -7.09
CA ILE A 100 -1.04 -10.00 -6.28
C ILE A 100 -2.33 -10.10 -7.11
N MET A 101 -2.69 -9.04 -7.82
CA MET A 101 -3.87 -8.99 -8.69
C MET A 101 -3.80 -10.02 -9.83
N GLY A 102 -2.66 -10.14 -10.50
CA GLY A 102 -2.47 -11.10 -11.60
C GLY A 102 -2.66 -12.56 -11.18
N ARG A 103 -2.47 -12.90 -9.90
CA ARG A 103 -2.77 -14.24 -9.36
C ARG A 103 -4.26 -14.51 -9.15
N MET A 104 -5.12 -13.48 -9.20
CA MET A 104 -6.56 -13.62 -9.01
C MET A 104 -7.35 -13.71 -10.32
N GLU A 105 -6.73 -13.31 -11.43
CA GLU A 105 -7.30 -13.35 -12.77
C GLU A 105 -7.14 -14.72 -13.45
N HIS A 106 -6.42 -15.64 -12.80
CA HIS A 106 -6.16 -17.02 -13.22
C HIS A 106 -6.77 -18.01 -12.22
#